data_AF-A0A1I2H817-F1
#
_entry.id   AF-A0A1I2H817-F1
#
_cell.length_a   1.000
_cell.length_b   1.000
_cell.length_c   1.000
_cell.angle_alpha   90.00
_cell.angle_beta   90.00
_cell.angle_gamma   90.00
#
_symmetry.space_group_name_H-M   'P 1'
#
loop_
_entity.id
_entity.type
_entity.pdbx_description
1 polymer ?
#
loop_
_entity_poly.entity_id
_entity_poly.type
_entity_poly.pdbx_seq_one_letter_code
_entity_poly.pdbx_strand_id
1 'polypeptide(L)'
;MEVDVYHGRKSFELGFEISFGGERYSLQTIMRVSDPIAANAYRKYAATTLEGVREGLEQLSAMVKTFAPRALRGEAEFFALLDEKKHTWSYEYALDVLAEQVRPMAESAFKRKEYSEVVELYGKILPRLTAAELKRLDISRVRAARI
;
A
#
# COMPACT_ATOMS: atom_id res chain seq x y z
N MET A 1 15.54 19.07 -8.00
CA MET A 1 15.36 18.02 -6.98
C MET A 1 15.37 18.71 -5.64
N GLU A 2 14.32 18.53 -4.86
CA GLU A 2 14.17 19.10 -3.52
C GLU A 2 14.05 17.93 -2.53
N VAL A 3 14.74 18.03 -1.39
CA VAL A 3 14.73 17.01 -0.35
C VAL A 3 14.14 17.64 0.89
N ASP A 4 13.00 17.08 1.33
CA ASP A 4 12.26 17.57 2.49
C ASP A 4 12.50 16.62 3.67
N VAL A 5 13.06 17.17 4.75
CA VAL A 5 13.12 16.51 6.08
C VAL A 5 12.23 17.32 7.00
N TYR A 6 11.17 16.69 7.52
CA TYR A 6 10.19 17.39 8.33
C TYR A 6 9.99 16.72 9.70
N HIS A 7 9.53 17.53 10.65
CA HIS A 7 9.14 17.13 11.99
C HIS A 7 7.68 17.57 12.24
N GLY A 8 6.77 16.59 12.38
CA GLY A 8 5.35 16.87 12.58
C GLY A 8 5.06 17.49 13.96
N ARG A 9 4.42 18.66 14.01
CA ARG A 9 4.14 19.38 15.28
C ARG A 9 3.14 18.68 16.23
N LYS A 10 2.46 17.61 15.80
CA LYS A 10 1.49 16.83 16.63
C LYS A 10 1.86 15.36 16.80
N SER A 11 2.77 14.85 15.99
CA SER A 11 3.38 13.53 16.08
C SER A 11 4.83 13.74 15.70
N PHE A 12 5.76 13.46 16.60
CA PHE A 12 7.21 13.52 16.40
C PHE A 12 7.67 12.42 15.40
N GLU A 13 6.98 12.33 14.27
CA GLU A 13 7.25 11.40 13.20
C GLU A 13 8.36 11.95 12.32
N LEU A 14 9.33 11.09 12.04
CA LEU A 14 10.42 11.35 11.12
C LEU A 14 10.14 10.63 9.81
N GLY A 15 10.21 11.39 8.72
CA GLY A 15 10.01 10.91 7.37
C GLY A 15 11.00 11.54 6.40
N PHE A 16 11.19 10.88 5.26
CA PHE A 16 11.98 11.37 4.14
C PHE A 16 11.10 11.42 2.90
N GLU A 17 11.13 12.56 2.22
CA GLU A 17 10.46 12.77 0.94
C GLU A 17 11.42 13.45 -0.04
N ILE A 18 11.30 13.10 -1.31
CA ILE A 18 12.04 13.72 -2.41
C ILE A 18 11.07 14.18 -3.49
N SER A 19 11.32 15.38 -4.02
CA SER A 19 10.52 15.97 -5.09
C SER A 19 11.28 15.98 -6.42
N PHE A 20 10.62 15.49 -7.47
CA PHE A 20 11.12 15.50 -8.85
C PHE A 20 9.96 15.76 -9.82
N GLY A 21 10.14 16.68 -10.78
CA GLY A 21 9.09 16.97 -11.78
C GLY A 21 7.77 17.52 -11.23
N GLY A 22 7.75 18.06 -10.00
CA GLY A 22 6.53 18.52 -9.34
C GLY A 22 5.80 17.45 -8.52
N GLU A 23 6.25 16.19 -8.61
CA GLU A 23 5.74 15.07 -7.82
C GLU A 23 6.59 14.82 -6.58
N ARG A 24 5.95 14.31 -5.52
CA ARG A 24 6.58 13.91 -4.25
C ARG A 24 6.59 12.41 -4.09
N TYR A 25 7.72 11.88 -3.63
CA TYR A 25 7.94 10.46 -3.38
C TYR A 25 8.44 10.24 -1.95
N SER A 26 7.70 9.47 -1.18
CA SER A 26 8.10 9.06 0.17
C SER A 26 9.18 7.99 0.13
N LEU A 27 9.95 7.86 1.22
CA LEU A 27 10.91 6.77 1.39
C LEU A 27 10.28 5.38 1.16
N GLN A 28 9.06 5.16 1.64
CA GLN A 28 8.34 3.90 1.40
C GLN A 28 8.12 3.61 -0.09
N THR A 29 7.78 4.64 -0.86
CA THR A 29 7.57 4.52 -2.32
C THR A 29 8.88 4.16 -3.02
N ILE A 30 9.98 4.80 -2.60
CA ILE A 30 11.34 4.52 -3.09
C ILE A 30 11.75 3.08 -2.76
N MET A 31 11.58 2.68 -1.49
CA MET A 31 11.90 1.33 -1.01
C MET A 31 11.15 0.27 -1.81
N ARG A 32 9.88 0.50 -2.14
CA ARG A 32 9.02 -0.49 -2.78
C ARG A 32 9.49 -0.89 -4.18
N VAL A 33 10.31 -0.06 -4.85
CA VAL A 33 10.95 -0.43 -6.13
C VAL A 33 12.04 -1.49 -5.94
N SER A 34 12.88 -1.33 -4.91
CA SER A 34 14.03 -2.21 -4.66
C SER A 34 13.71 -3.41 -3.76
N ASP A 35 12.82 -3.21 -2.80
CA ASP A 35 12.46 -4.18 -1.78
C ASP A 35 11.01 -3.96 -1.31
N PRO A 36 10.03 -4.56 -1.99
CA PRO A 36 8.62 -4.48 -1.61
C PRO A 36 8.32 -5.03 -0.21
N ILE A 37 9.10 -6.01 0.26
CA ILE A 37 8.90 -6.65 1.57
C ILE A 37 9.29 -5.66 2.67
N ALA A 38 10.48 -5.07 2.58
CA ALA A 38 10.93 -4.03 3.50
C ALA A 38 10.01 -2.80 3.46
N ALA A 39 9.54 -2.39 2.28
CA ALA A 39 8.61 -1.28 2.13
C ALA A 39 7.27 -1.52 2.83
N ASN A 40 6.76 -2.76 2.81
CA ASN A 40 5.52 -3.12 3.51
C ASN A 40 5.70 -3.20 5.03
N ALA A 41 6.89 -3.60 5.50
CA ALA A 41 7.23 -3.60 6.92
C ALA A 41 7.57 -2.20 7.47
N TYR A 42 7.97 -1.27 6.61
CA TYR A 42 8.38 0.07 7.00
C TYR A 42 7.27 0.84 7.73
N ARG A 43 7.62 1.45 8.86
CA ARG A 43 6.80 2.39 9.61
C ARG A 43 7.63 3.64 9.89
N LYS A 44 7.01 4.81 9.81
CA LYS A 44 7.68 6.06 10.19
C LYS A 44 8.08 5.97 11.66
N TYR A 45 9.31 6.38 11.95
CA TYR A 45 9.78 6.41 13.33
C TYR A 45 9.09 7.57 14.05
N ALA A 46 8.48 7.30 15.20
CA ALA A 46 7.87 8.31 16.05
C ALA A 46 8.66 8.40 17.35
N ALA A 47 9.20 9.57 17.65
CA ALA A 47 9.84 9.87 18.94
C ALA A 47 8.86 10.59 19.87
N THR A 48 9.24 10.92 21.10
CA THR A 48 8.59 12.00 21.89
C THR A 48 9.63 12.78 22.70
N THR A 49 10.91 12.45 22.53
CA THR A 49 12.07 13.01 23.21
C THR A 49 13.12 13.42 22.19
N LEU A 50 14.02 14.31 22.58
CA LEU A 50 15.10 14.76 21.71
C LEU A 50 16.08 13.62 21.37
N GLU A 51 16.37 12.76 22.35
CA GLU A 51 17.19 11.57 22.19
C GLU A 51 16.57 10.60 21.19
N GLY A 52 15.26 10.37 21.28
CA GLY A 52 14.53 9.53 20.33
C GLY A 52 14.51 10.13 18.92
N VAL A 53 14.46 11.47 18.79
CA VAL A 53 14.60 12.13 17.48
C VAL A 53 15.98 11.87 16.89
N ARG A 54 17.06 11.94 17.69
CA ARG A 54 18.42 11.66 17.21
C ARG A 54 18.55 10.21 16.73
N GLU A 55 18.09 9.24 17.52
CA GLU A 55 18.09 7.82 17.13
C GLU A 55 17.27 7.57 15.86
N GLY A 56 16.07 8.15 15.79
CA GLY A 56 15.22 8.03 14.62
C GLY A 56 15.83 8.66 13.36
N LEU A 57 16.58 9.76 13.50
CA LEU A 57 17.30 10.39 12.40
C LEU A 57 18.48 9.54 11.90
N GLU A 58 19.21 8.88 12.81
CA GLU A 58 20.27 7.94 12.45
C GLU A 58 19.70 6.74 11.65
N GLN A 59 18.59 6.17 12.11
CA GLN A 59 17.89 5.10 11.40
C GLN A 59 17.38 5.56 10.03
N LEU A 60 16.75 6.74 9.97
CA LEU A 60 16.26 7.31 8.71
C LEU A 60 17.42 7.54 7.73
N SER A 61 18.56 8.06 8.20
CA SER A 61 19.77 8.26 7.40
C SER A 61 20.28 6.94 6.82
N ALA A 62 20.33 5.88 7.63
CA ALA A 62 20.73 4.56 7.18
C ALA A 62 19.79 4.02 6.09
N MET A 63 18.47 4.15 6.27
CA MET A 63 17.49 3.70 5.27
C MET A 63 17.60 4.50 3.96
N VAL A 64 17.75 5.82 4.04
CA VAL A 64 17.92 6.68 2.86
C VAL A 64 19.18 6.30 2.08
N LYS A 65 20.31 6.04 2.77
CA LYS A 65 21.55 5.60 2.12
C LYS A 65 21.41 4.24 1.44
N THR A 66 20.65 3.33 2.03
CA THR A 66 20.41 1.99 1.49
C THR A 66 19.48 2.02 0.28
N PHE A 67 18.34 2.71 0.38
CA PHE A 67 17.24 2.56 -0.58
C PHE A 67 17.10 3.72 -1.57
N ALA A 68 17.58 4.91 -1.24
CA ALA A 68 17.41 6.10 -2.08
C ALA A 68 18.65 6.55 -2.90
N PRO A 69 19.72 5.77 -3.15
CA PRO A 69 20.90 6.30 -3.85
C PRO A 69 20.58 6.75 -5.29
N ARG A 70 19.68 6.05 -6.00
CA ARG A 70 19.23 6.45 -7.36
C ARG A 70 18.38 7.73 -7.33
N ALA A 71 17.46 7.82 -6.36
CA ALA A 71 16.62 8.99 -6.16
C ALA A 71 17.47 10.23 -5.84
N LEU A 72 18.45 10.10 -4.93
CA LEU A 72 19.36 11.17 -4.53
C LEU A 72 20.30 11.63 -5.66
N ARG A 73 20.58 10.78 -6.65
CA ARG A 73 21.32 11.16 -7.86
C ARG A 73 20.45 11.87 -8.90
N GLY A 74 19.14 11.95 -8.70
CA GLY A 74 18.25 12.59 -9.66
C GLY A 74 18.06 11.79 -10.95
N GLU A 75 18.23 10.45 -10.92
CA GLU A 75 18.12 9.61 -12.11
C GLU A 75 16.68 9.63 -12.66
N ALA A 76 16.46 10.32 -13.79
CA ALA A 76 15.11 10.51 -14.37
C ALA A 76 14.39 9.18 -14.66
N GLU A 77 15.11 8.16 -15.13
CA GLU A 77 14.57 6.82 -15.38
C GLU A 77 14.03 6.15 -14.10
N PHE A 78 14.64 6.43 -12.95
CA PHE A 78 14.16 5.92 -11.67
C PHE A 78 12.85 6.59 -11.26
N PHE A 79 12.69 7.89 -11.51
CA PHE A 79 11.44 8.60 -11.25
C PHE A 79 10.31 8.17 -12.21
N ALA A 80 10.62 7.96 -13.50
CA ALA A 80 9.66 7.40 -14.44
C ALA A 80 9.14 6.02 -13.98
N LEU A 81 10.02 5.17 -13.45
CA LEU A 81 9.64 3.89 -12.85
C LEU A 81 8.78 4.07 -11.59
N LEU A 82 9.11 5.01 -10.72
CA LEU A 82 8.30 5.33 -9.53
C LEU A 82 6.89 5.76 -9.92
N ASP A 83 6.74 6.60 -10.95
CA ASP A 83 5.44 7.06 -11.43
C ASP A 83 4.58 5.92 -11.97
N GLU A 84 5.16 5.07 -12.83
CA GLU A 84 4.49 3.88 -13.36
C GLU A 84 3.96 3.01 -12.20
N LYS A 85 4.79 2.75 -11.20
CA LYS A 85 4.44 1.87 -10.08
C LYS A 85 3.50 2.50 -9.06
N LYS A 86 3.59 3.81 -8.82
CA LYS A 86 2.73 4.53 -7.86
C LYS A 86 1.25 4.36 -8.19
N HIS A 87 0.89 4.44 -9.48
CA HIS A 87 -0.47 4.20 -9.93
C HIS A 87 -0.93 2.76 -9.68
N THR A 88 -0.08 1.77 -10.02
CA THR A 88 -0.39 0.35 -9.78
C THR A 88 -0.55 0.06 -8.29
N TRP A 89 0.38 0.51 -7.44
CA TRP A 89 0.34 0.24 -6.01
C TRP A 89 -0.85 0.91 -5.32
N SER A 90 -1.23 2.12 -5.74
CA SER A 90 -2.41 2.76 -5.18
C SER A 90 -3.68 1.98 -5.51
N TYR A 91 -3.79 1.45 -6.72
CA TYR A 91 -4.90 0.60 -7.13
C TYR A 91 -4.90 -0.74 -6.38
N GLU A 92 -3.75 -1.40 -6.29
CA GLU A 92 -3.61 -2.68 -5.58
C GLU A 92 -3.94 -2.55 -4.09
N TYR A 93 -3.46 -1.49 -3.44
CA TYR A 93 -3.77 -1.19 -2.04
C TYR A 93 -5.26 -0.93 -1.83
N ALA A 94 -5.88 -0.13 -2.69
CA ALA A 94 -7.33 0.13 -2.60
C ALA A 94 -8.14 -1.17 -2.75
N LEU A 95 -7.69 -2.07 -3.63
CA LEU A 95 -8.32 -3.37 -3.84
C LEU A 95 -8.13 -4.32 -2.65
N ASP A 96 -6.96 -4.29 -2.00
CA ASP A 96 -6.70 -5.08 -0.79
C ASP A 96 -7.58 -4.61 0.38
N VAL A 97 -7.67 -3.30 0.61
CA VAL A 97 -8.56 -2.71 1.64
C VAL A 97 -10.03 -3.06 1.36
N LEU A 98 -10.45 -2.96 0.09
CA LEU A 98 -11.81 -3.35 -0.29
C LEU A 98 -12.05 -4.85 -0.04
N ALA A 99 -11.07 -5.71 -0.33
CA ALA A 99 -11.18 -7.14 -0.08
C ALA A 99 -11.33 -7.47 1.41
N GLU A 100 -10.57 -6.81 2.28
CA GLU A 100 -10.69 -6.99 3.73
C GLU A 100 -12.09 -6.65 4.25
N GLN A 101 -12.73 -5.62 3.68
CA GLN A 101 -14.09 -5.21 4.06
C GLN A 101 -15.17 -6.12 3.47
N VAL A 102 -15.02 -6.52 2.20
CA VAL A 102 -16.04 -7.25 1.44
C VAL A 102 -16.09 -8.73 1.81
N ARG A 103 -14.96 -9.37 2.12
CA ARG A 103 -14.89 -10.79 2.47
C ARG A 103 -15.85 -11.21 3.59
N PRO A 104 -15.86 -10.56 4.78
CA PRO A 104 -16.77 -10.97 5.86
C PRO A 104 -18.25 -10.79 5.46
N MET A 105 -18.57 -9.76 4.66
CA MET A 105 -19.93 -9.55 4.16
C MET A 105 -20.36 -10.66 3.21
N ALA A 106 -19.51 -11.01 2.23
CA ALA A 106 -19.77 -12.06 1.25
C ALA A 106 -19.87 -13.44 1.90
N GLU A 107 -19.05 -13.72 2.92
CA GLU A 107 -19.16 -14.95 3.70
C GLU A 107 -20.48 -15.04 4.46
N SER A 108 -20.92 -13.93 5.05
CA SER A 108 -22.18 -13.84 5.78
C SER A 108 -23.38 -14.05 4.85
N ALA A 109 -23.42 -13.37 3.70
CA ALA A 109 -24.44 -13.56 2.66
C ALA A 109 -24.48 -15.00 2.13
N PHE A 110 -23.31 -15.63 1.93
CA PHE A 110 -23.21 -17.02 1.49
C PHE A 110 -23.82 -17.99 2.52
N LYS A 111 -23.58 -17.76 3.82
CA LYS A 111 -24.19 -18.55 4.91
C LYS A 111 -25.71 -18.38 4.95
N ARG A 112 -26.22 -17.17 4.69
CA ARG A 112 -27.66 -16.87 4.57
C ARG A 112 -28.29 -17.33 3.25
N LYS A 113 -27.51 -17.86 2.31
CA LYS A 113 -27.94 -18.29 0.96
C LYS A 113 -28.43 -17.13 0.07
N GLU A 114 -27.99 -15.91 0.35
CA GLU A 114 -28.29 -14.72 -0.45
C GLU A 114 -27.33 -14.65 -1.64
N TYR A 115 -27.52 -15.57 -2.60
CA TYR A 115 -26.54 -15.81 -3.66
C TYR A 115 -26.32 -14.62 -4.60
N SER A 116 -27.34 -13.81 -4.86
CA SER A 116 -27.20 -12.59 -5.66
C SER A 116 -26.26 -11.58 -5.00
N GLU A 117 -26.39 -11.38 -3.69
CA GLU A 117 -25.51 -10.48 -2.92
C GLU A 117 -24.06 -11.00 -2.90
N VAL A 118 -23.86 -12.33 -2.82
CA VAL A 118 -22.52 -12.93 -2.91
C VAL A 118 -21.87 -12.65 -4.27
N VAL A 119 -22.63 -12.72 -5.36
CA VAL A 119 -22.11 -12.43 -6.71
C VAL A 119 -21.69 -10.97 -6.81
N GLU A 120 -22.51 -10.04 -6.31
CA GLU A 120 -22.17 -8.62 -6.30
C GLU A 120 -20.94 -8.31 -5.46
N LEU A 121 -20.89 -8.84 -4.23
CA LEU A 121 -19.79 -8.59 -3.29
C LEU A 121 -18.47 -9.16 -3.83
N TYR A 122 -18.40 -10.45 -4.17
CA TYR A 122 -17.17 -11.01 -4.73
C TYR A 122 -16.81 -10.44 -6.11
N GLY A 123 -17.79 -9.98 -6.89
CA GLY A 123 -17.53 -9.29 -8.16
C GLY A 123 -16.67 -8.04 -8.01
N LYS A 124 -16.84 -7.29 -6.91
CA LYS A 124 -16.05 -6.09 -6.60
C LYS A 124 -14.57 -6.37 -6.32
N ILE A 125 -14.24 -7.60 -5.92
CA ILE A 125 -12.89 -8.00 -5.50
C ILE A 125 -12.39 -9.23 -6.26
N LEU A 126 -12.91 -9.47 -7.48
CA LEU A 126 -12.57 -10.63 -8.31
C LEU A 126 -11.06 -10.90 -8.42
N PRO A 127 -10.17 -9.88 -8.58
CA PRO A 127 -8.73 -10.11 -8.68
C PRO A 127 -8.04 -10.49 -7.35
N ARG A 128 -8.77 -10.57 -6.24
CA ARG A 128 -8.27 -10.90 -4.88
C ARG A 128 -8.95 -12.12 -4.25
N LEU A 129 -9.80 -12.80 -5.01
CA LEU A 129 -10.46 -14.00 -4.51
C LEU A 129 -9.46 -15.16 -4.40
N THR A 130 -9.52 -15.85 -3.27
CA THR A 130 -8.88 -17.14 -3.06
C THR A 130 -9.62 -18.23 -3.84
N ALA A 131 -8.98 -19.40 -4.01
CA ALA A 131 -9.61 -20.55 -4.66
C ALA A 131 -10.94 -20.98 -3.99
N ALA A 132 -11.02 -20.87 -2.66
CA ALA A 132 -12.23 -21.18 -1.92
C ALA A 132 -13.35 -20.15 -2.19
N GLU A 133 -13.01 -18.87 -2.27
CA GLU A 133 -13.97 -17.80 -2.57
C GLU A 133 -14.45 -17.85 -4.02
N LEU A 134 -13.57 -18.17 -4.97
CA LEU A 134 -13.95 -18.43 -6.37
C LEU A 134 -14.97 -19.57 -6.47
N LYS A 135 -14.72 -20.68 -5.77
CA LYS A 135 -15.67 -21.80 -5.72
C LYS A 135 -17.03 -21.38 -5.15
N ARG A 136 -17.04 -20.55 -4.10
CA ARG A 136 -18.29 -20.00 -3.53
C ARG A 136 -19.00 -19.08 -4.53
N LEU A 137 -18.27 -18.22 -5.23
CA LEU A 137 -18.80 -17.35 -6.28
C LEU A 137 -19.46 -18.16 -7.40
N ASP A 138 -18.83 -19.23 -7.88
CA ASP A 138 -19.39 -20.07 -8.94
C ASP A 138 -20.67 -20.78 -8.50
N ILE A 139 -20.71 -21.30 -7.27
CA ILE A 139 -21.93 -21.87 -6.68
C ILE A 139 -23.04 -20.81 -6.62
N SER A 140 -22.71 -19.59 -6.17
CA SER A 140 -23.66 -18.49 -6.06
C SER A 140 -24.20 -18.07 -7.43
N ARG A 141 -23.37 -17.99 -8.47
CA ARG A 141 -23.81 -17.68 -9.84
C ARG A 141 -24.84 -18.68 -10.35
N VAL A 142 -24.57 -19.99 -10.18
CA VAL A 142 -25.49 -21.05 -10.61
C VAL A 142 -26.81 -21.00 -9.84
N ARG A 143 -26.76 -20.67 -8.54
CA ARG A 143 -27.97 -20.63 -7.69
C ARG A 143 -28.78 -19.35 -7.88
N ALA A 144 -28.14 -18.21 -8.13
CA ALA A 144 -28.81 -16.94 -8.41
C ALA A 144 -29.56 -16.99 -9.75
N ALA A 145 -29.04 -17.71 -10.75
CA ALA A 145 -29.70 -17.89 -12.06
C ALA A 145 -30.92 -18.83 -12.05
N ARG A 146 -31.23 -19.47 -10.91
CA ARG A 146 -32.36 -20.39 -10.73
C ARG A 146 -33.52 -19.78 -9.94
N ILE A 147 -33.39 -18.51 -9.52
CA ILE A 147 -34.39 -17.71 -8.83
C ILE A 147 -34.99 -16.76 -9.88
#